data_AF-A0A6P1M741-F1
#
_entry.id   AF-A0A6P1M741-F1
#
_cell.length_a   1.000
_cell.length_b   1.000
_cell.length_c   1.000
_cell.angle_alpha   90.00
_cell.angle_beta   90.00
_cell.angle_gamma   90.00
#
_symmetry.space_group_name_H-M   'P 1'
#
loop_
_entity.id
_entity.type
_entity.pdbx_description
1 polymer ?
#
loop_
_entity_poly.entity_id
_entity_poly.type
_entity_poly.pdbx_seq_one_letter_code
_entity_poly.pdbx_strand_id
1 'polypeptide(L)'
;MSEHSTTRTNAGRPDEDILLDLNFVPQWAKKKPGENHYHAVEERSGRPPRRGGERRERRDSSPRSGRRPPSHHDRKPREVRPRSAKVDLPVTIKFLPEQKRLSSLVRQIHHSKRAYPLIDLAHIFLSDPRGHLVKLEVEPGAEDFKLYQGKRSKMVATDRDVLLRQLLDNHLEDFFEIEEIEVETPSGVFPMIGKIDDILIGPPNHHSYTDRLAEIHRTSYAGMPFERFKEKVQTVRDEELIEQWKQDASKKTVYRLKDGGKEFSLLQAEEYVKTHIAEAEIEEVTRAVLPSSLARRIKDYNLIRMVREAWQQESRFPISLAFAMRAAFRHLHLYTFKAGKNINFITAVKPDPIAPEAAVDTIRAILEFLADHPGSTRLQLVEGLRPGAEKDSERAHEILNPIRWLVEKGHIIEFFNGTLSVPSRRRR
;
A
#
# COMPACT_ATOMS: atom_id res chain seq x y z
N MET A 1 -1.26 5.90 53.77
CA MET A 1 -0.30 4.81 53.52
C MET A 1 -1.09 3.52 53.55
N SER A 2 -1.30 2.74 52.49
CA SER A 2 -0.92 2.83 51.10
C SER A 2 -1.94 2.01 50.31
N GLU A 3 -2.27 2.50 49.13
CA GLU A 3 -3.28 2.01 48.22
C GLU A 3 -2.92 0.62 47.67
N HIS A 4 -3.89 -0.30 47.66
CA HIS A 4 -3.78 -1.55 46.90
C HIS A 4 -4.18 -1.29 45.46
N SER A 5 -3.16 -1.03 44.63
CA SER A 5 -3.27 -0.97 43.17
C SER A 5 -3.66 -2.35 42.62
N THR A 6 -4.90 -2.46 42.16
CA THR A 6 -5.36 -3.57 41.32
C THR A 6 -4.76 -3.41 39.93
N THR A 7 -3.79 -4.24 39.60
CA THR A 7 -3.23 -4.42 38.27
C THR A 7 -4.32 -4.96 37.33
N ARG A 8 -4.95 -4.07 36.55
CA ARG A 8 -5.74 -4.49 35.39
C ARG A 8 -4.80 -5.02 34.32
N THR A 9 -4.90 -6.32 34.11
CA THR A 9 -4.40 -7.09 32.98
C THR A 9 -4.77 -6.38 31.67
N ASN A 10 -3.75 -5.99 30.91
CA ASN A 10 -3.87 -5.42 29.58
C ASN A 10 -4.26 -6.54 28.60
N ALA A 11 -5.54 -6.91 28.60
CA ALA A 11 -6.14 -7.79 27.61
C ALA A 11 -6.27 -7.01 26.29
N GLY A 12 -5.68 -7.56 25.23
CA GLY A 12 -5.58 -6.93 23.91
C GLY A 12 -6.91 -6.38 23.39
N ARG A 13 -6.87 -5.11 22.95
CA ARG A 13 -7.92 -4.53 22.10
C ARG A 13 -7.89 -5.23 20.73
N PRO A 14 -8.97 -5.88 20.30
CA PRO A 14 -9.08 -6.36 18.93
C PRO A 14 -9.61 -5.23 18.03
N ASP A 15 -8.92 -5.00 16.91
CA ASP A 15 -9.50 -4.50 15.65
C ASP A 15 -10.34 -3.20 15.64
N GLU A 16 -9.94 -2.15 16.35
CA GLU A 16 -10.64 -0.83 16.28
C GLU A 16 -10.07 0.15 15.23
N ASP A 17 -8.89 -0.10 14.65
CA ASP A 17 -8.17 0.91 13.85
C ASP A 17 -8.61 1.06 12.38
N ILE A 18 -9.61 0.29 11.91
CA ILE A 18 -10.17 0.43 10.55
C ILE A 18 -11.68 0.13 10.58
N LEU A 19 -12.39 0.66 11.57
CA LEU A 19 -13.80 0.99 11.34
C LEU A 19 -13.81 2.02 10.21
N LEU A 20 -13.99 1.53 8.98
CA LEU A 20 -14.24 2.34 7.79
C LEU A 20 -15.41 3.26 8.09
N ASP A 21 -15.07 4.47 8.54
CA ASP A 21 -15.98 5.59 8.64
C ASP A 21 -16.37 5.89 7.19
N LEU A 22 -17.52 5.37 6.77
CA LEU A 22 -18.15 5.68 5.48
C LEU A 22 -18.61 7.15 5.41
N ASN A 23 -18.08 8.00 6.29
CA ASN A 23 -18.11 9.44 6.18
C ASN A 23 -16.93 9.89 5.30
N PHE A 24 -17.31 10.21 4.07
CA PHE A 24 -16.47 10.61 2.96
C PHE A 24 -15.73 11.94 3.22
N VAL A 25 -14.68 11.97 4.05
CA VAL A 25 -13.45 12.80 3.85
C VAL A 25 -12.59 13.05 5.11
N PRO A 26 -11.27 13.25 4.93
CA PRO A 26 -10.42 13.99 5.89
C PRO A 26 -10.97 15.39 6.21
N GLN A 27 -10.63 15.96 7.38
CA GLN A 27 -11.16 17.25 7.88
C GLN A 27 -11.07 18.42 6.88
N TRP A 28 -10.09 18.43 5.96
CA TRP A 28 -9.89 19.48 4.97
C TRP A 28 -10.78 19.38 3.71
N ALA A 29 -11.46 18.24 3.51
CA ALA A 29 -12.35 18.01 2.37
C ALA A 29 -13.83 17.90 2.76
N LYS A 30 -14.17 18.26 4.02
CA LYS A 30 -15.55 18.40 4.50
C LYS A 30 -16.26 19.51 3.73
N LYS A 31 -17.02 19.13 2.70
CA LYS A 31 -17.99 20.03 2.05
C LYS A 31 -19.38 19.83 2.66
N LYS A 32 -20.19 20.89 2.64
CA LYS A 32 -21.47 20.94 3.36
C LYS A 32 -22.44 19.84 2.88
N PRO A 33 -23.26 19.26 3.78
CA PRO A 33 -24.35 18.36 3.40
C PRO A 33 -25.26 19.04 2.36
N GLY A 34 -25.52 18.38 1.23
CA GLY A 34 -26.43 18.86 0.19
C GLY A 34 -25.80 19.20 -1.18
N GLU A 35 -24.47 19.28 -1.30
CA GLU A 35 -23.82 19.60 -2.58
C GLU A 35 -23.56 18.34 -3.42
N ASN A 36 -24.54 17.96 -4.22
CA ASN A 36 -24.56 16.73 -5.00
C ASN A 36 -23.85 16.92 -6.36
N HIS A 37 -22.50 16.93 -6.39
CA HIS A 37 -21.72 17.08 -7.63
C HIS A 37 -21.96 15.98 -8.69
N TYR A 38 -22.64 14.91 -8.29
CA TYR A 38 -23.04 13.81 -9.15
C TYR A 38 -24.26 14.13 -10.02
N HIS A 39 -25.04 15.18 -9.68
CA HIS A 39 -26.20 15.62 -10.44
C HIS A 39 -25.96 17.05 -10.94
N ALA A 40 -25.65 17.18 -12.22
CA ALA A 40 -25.97 18.40 -12.95
C ALA A 40 -27.17 18.06 -13.83
N VAL A 41 -28.25 18.85 -13.73
CA VAL A 41 -29.27 18.93 -14.77
C VAL A 41 -28.53 19.14 -16.09
N GLU A 42 -28.95 18.46 -17.16
CA GLU A 42 -28.45 18.73 -18.52
C GLU A 42 -28.83 20.16 -18.93
N GLU A 43 -28.13 21.17 -18.40
CA GLU A 43 -28.03 22.45 -19.07
C GLU A 43 -27.26 22.19 -20.36
N ARG A 44 -28.00 22.22 -21.48
CA ARG A 44 -27.46 22.38 -22.83
C ARG A 44 -26.53 23.60 -22.85
N SER A 45 -25.28 23.40 -22.47
CA SER A 45 -24.25 24.42 -22.51
C SER A 45 -23.63 24.41 -23.89
N GLY A 46 -24.12 25.34 -24.71
CA GLY A 46 -23.46 25.79 -25.92
C GLY A 46 -22.00 26.10 -25.61
N ARG A 47 -21.12 25.47 -26.40
CA ARG A 47 -19.67 25.63 -26.36
C ARG A 47 -19.32 27.12 -26.62
N PRO A 48 -18.66 27.86 -25.71
CA PRO A 48 -18.11 29.16 -26.06
C PRO A 48 -16.87 28.94 -26.96
N PRO A 49 -16.68 29.74 -28.01
CA PRO A 49 -15.54 29.56 -28.91
C PRO A 49 -14.23 29.97 -28.21
N ARG A 50 -13.18 29.17 -28.48
CA ARG A 50 -11.78 29.50 -28.16
C ARG A 50 -11.43 30.83 -28.82
N ARG A 51 -11.13 31.87 -28.02
CA ARG A 51 -10.49 33.09 -28.51
C ARG A 51 -8.98 33.00 -28.28
N GLY A 52 -8.26 33.32 -29.35
CA GLY A 52 -6.82 33.19 -29.50
C GLY A 52 -6.01 34.01 -28.50
N GLY A 53 -4.80 33.53 -28.25
CA GLY A 53 -3.81 34.23 -27.44
C GLY A 53 -3.25 35.44 -28.17
N GLU A 54 -3.34 36.59 -27.54
CA GLU A 54 -2.52 37.75 -27.86
C GLU A 54 -1.45 37.93 -26.78
N ARG A 55 -0.20 37.87 -27.25
CA ARG A 55 1.01 38.30 -26.54
C ARG A 55 0.80 39.73 -26.04
N ARG A 56 0.97 39.96 -24.74
CA ARG A 56 1.26 41.28 -24.20
C ARG A 56 2.72 41.34 -23.76
N GLU A 57 3.47 42.12 -24.53
CA GLU A 57 4.79 42.64 -24.22
C GLU A 57 4.79 43.33 -22.86
N ARG A 58 5.77 43.01 -22.01
CA ARG A 58 6.06 43.77 -20.79
C ARG A 58 7.35 44.56 -21.05
N ARG A 59 7.20 45.88 -21.11
CA ARG A 59 8.28 46.88 -21.18
C ARG A 59 8.78 47.24 -19.77
N ASP A 60 10.05 47.59 -19.77
CA ASP A 60 11.00 47.87 -18.69
C ASP A 60 10.72 49.03 -17.72
N SER A 61 11.57 49.02 -16.66
CA SER A 61 12.09 50.13 -15.83
C SER A 61 11.31 50.39 -14.52
N SER A 62 11.91 50.51 -13.32
CA SER A 62 13.25 50.98 -12.90
C SER A 62 13.51 50.63 -11.38
N PRO A 63 14.53 51.14 -10.62
CA PRO A 63 15.77 50.40 -10.33
C PRO A 63 16.23 50.32 -8.82
N ARG A 64 17.30 49.52 -8.60
CA ARG A 64 18.32 49.53 -7.50
C ARG A 64 17.93 49.13 -6.06
N SER A 65 18.55 48.04 -5.57
CA SER A 65 19.62 48.09 -4.54
C SER A 65 20.09 46.66 -4.14
N GLY A 66 21.40 46.47 -3.95
CA GLY A 66 21.94 45.32 -3.19
C GLY A 66 22.63 44.21 -3.98
N ARG A 67 23.77 44.50 -4.62
CA ARG A 67 24.74 43.46 -5.05
C ARG A 67 25.36 42.79 -3.81
N ARG A 68 25.02 41.53 -3.55
CA ARG A 68 25.91 40.57 -2.88
C ARG A 68 26.49 39.64 -3.95
N PRO A 69 27.82 39.45 -4.05
CA PRO A 69 28.39 38.56 -5.04
C PRO A 69 28.01 37.10 -4.73
N PRO A 70 27.77 36.24 -5.75
CA PRO A 70 27.52 34.84 -5.51
C PRO A 70 28.81 34.17 -5.03
N SER A 71 28.80 33.64 -3.81
CA SER A 71 29.88 32.78 -3.32
C SER A 71 29.98 31.56 -4.23
N HIS A 72 31.06 31.50 -5.01
CA HIS A 72 31.51 30.30 -5.71
C HIS A 72 31.97 29.29 -4.65
N HIS A 73 31.02 28.57 -4.06
CA HIS A 73 31.36 27.32 -3.42
C HIS A 73 31.57 26.29 -4.52
N ASP A 74 32.82 25.89 -4.69
CA ASP A 74 33.27 24.64 -5.30
C ASP A 74 32.49 23.48 -4.69
N ARG A 75 31.27 23.26 -5.18
CA ARG A 75 30.57 22.00 -5.02
C ARG A 75 31.32 21.03 -5.92
N LYS A 76 32.30 20.33 -5.32
CA LYS A 76 32.88 19.10 -5.89
C LYS A 76 31.76 18.33 -6.60
N PRO A 77 31.93 17.93 -7.88
CA PRO A 77 30.92 17.17 -8.59
C PRO A 77 30.52 16.00 -7.71
N ARG A 78 29.28 16.02 -7.20
CA ARG A 78 28.74 14.91 -6.44
C ARG A 78 28.83 13.73 -7.41
N GLU A 79 29.69 12.75 -7.11
CA GLU A 79 29.80 11.53 -7.91
C GLU A 79 28.38 11.07 -8.20
N VAL A 80 27.98 11.22 -9.46
CA VAL A 80 26.68 10.76 -9.92
C VAL A 80 26.82 9.26 -9.89
N ARG A 81 26.40 8.64 -8.77
CA ARG A 81 26.24 7.19 -8.69
C ARG A 81 25.60 6.76 -10.01
N PRO A 82 26.19 5.82 -10.76
CA PRO A 82 25.66 5.42 -12.05
C PRO A 82 24.18 5.10 -11.84
N ARG A 83 23.31 5.91 -12.44
CA ARG A 83 21.88 5.65 -12.38
C ARG A 83 21.71 4.32 -13.09
N SER A 84 21.32 3.27 -12.37
CA SER A 84 20.95 1.99 -12.95
C SER A 84 20.09 2.28 -14.18
N ALA A 85 20.48 1.74 -15.33
CA ALA A 85 19.80 2.04 -16.59
C ALA A 85 18.32 1.72 -16.42
N LYS A 86 17.45 2.68 -16.77
CA LYS A 86 16.02 2.46 -16.73
C LYS A 86 15.68 1.47 -17.83
N VAL A 87 15.26 0.27 -17.43
CA VAL A 87 14.76 -0.76 -18.35
C VAL A 87 13.26 -0.88 -18.10
N ASP A 88 12.49 -0.84 -19.18
CA ASP A 88 11.07 -1.19 -19.14
C ASP A 88 10.97 -2.71 -19.20
N LEU A 89 10.45 -3.29 -18.12
CA LEU A 89 10.27 -4.73 -18.00
C LEU A 89 8.90 -5.10 -18.59
N PRO A 90 8.72 -6.29 -19.19
CA PRO A 90 7.45 -6.75 -19.71
C PRO A 90 6.52 -7.22 -18.57
N VAL A 91 6.20 -6.32 -17.65
CA VAL A 91 5.42 -6.58 -16.44
C VAL A 91 4.32 -5.53 -16.29
N THR A 92 3.08 -5.98 -16.31
CA THR A 92 1.94 -5.12 -15.98
C THR A 92 1.71 -5.12 -14.47
N ILE A 93 1.51 -3.92 -13.90
CA ILE A 93 1.18 -3.73 -12.48
C ILE A 93 -0.28 -3.35 -12.33
N LYS A 94 -1.00 -4.08 -11.48
CA LYS A 94 -2.42 -3.85 -11.18
C LYS A 94 -2.64 -3.79 -9.67
N PHE A 95 -3.66 -3.06 -9.24
CA PHE A 95 -4.05 -2.97 -7.85
C PHE A 95 -5.31 -3.80 -7.59
N LEU A 96 -5.31 -4.54 -6.49
CA LEU A 96 -6.42 -5.40 -6.07
C LEU A 96 -6.88 -5.00 -4.67
N PRO A 97 -8.18 -5.11 -4.35
CA PRO A 97 -8.65 -4.85 -3.00
C PRO A 97 -8.19 -5.95 -2.04
N GLU A 98 -7.84 -5.58 -0.80
CA GLU A 98 -7.63 -6.57 0.26
C GLU A 98 -8.97 -7.22 0.65
N GLN A 99 -8.98 -8.55 0.76
CA GLN A 99 -10.20 -9.34 0.85
C GLN A 99 -10.99 -9.13 2.15
N LYS A 100 -10.30 -9.05 3.31
CA LYS A 100 -10.96 -8.85 4.60
C LYS A 100 -11.65 -7.48 4.64
N ARG A 101 -10.96 -6.44 4.19
CA ARG A 101 -11.51 -5.08 4.09
C ARG A 101 -12.64 -4.97 3.10
N LEU A 102 -12.53 -5.64 1.95
CA LEU A 102 -13.60 -5.71 0.95
C LEU A 102 -14.85 -6.34 1.55
N SER A 103 -14.69 -7.44 2.29
CA SER A 103 -15.79 -8.14 2.94
C SER A 103 -16.49 -7.27 3.98
N SER A 104 -15.71 -6.53 4.79
CA SER A 104 -16.25 -5.57 5.76
C SER A 104 -17.01 -4.42 5.08
N LEU A 105 -16.47 -3.86 4.00
CA LEU A 105 -17.15 -2.82 3.22
C LEU A 105 -18.49 -3.32 2.67
N VAL A 106 -18.51 -4.54 2.10
CA VAL A 106 -19.72 -5.15 1.55
C VAL A 106 -20.81 -5.31 2.61
N ARG A 107 -20.46 -5.77 3.81
CA ARG A 107 -21.40 -5.85 4.95
C ARG A 107 -21.99 -4.49 5.29
N GLN A 108 -21.17 -3.44 5.30
CA GLN A 108 -21.65 -2.08 5.56
C GLN A 108 -22.61 -1.58 4.46
N ILE A 109 -22.32 -1.86 3.18
CA ILE A 109 -23.22 -1.52 2.06
C ILE A 109 -24.55 -2.27 2.17
N HIS A 110 -24.52 -3.55 2.57
CA HIS A 110 -25.73 -4.32 2.82
C HIS A 110 -26.55 -3.78 4.00
N HIS A 111 -25.90 -3.27 5.04
CA HIS A 111 -26.58 -2.70 6.20
C HIS A 111 -27.18 -1.33 5.87
N SER A 112 -26.42 -0.45 5.22
CA SER A 112 -26.86 0.93 4.94
C SER A 112 -27.90 1.01 3.84
N LYS A 113 -27.93 0.04 2.90
CA LYS A 113 -28.75 0.06 1.68
C LYS A 113 -28.51 1.28 0.78
N ARG A 114 -27.45 2.04 1.04
CA ARG A 114 -27.10 3.24 0.28
C ARG A 114 -26.28 2.91 -0.96
N ALA A 115 -26.33 3.81 -1.93
CA ALA A 115 -25.54 3.77 -3.14
C ALA A 115 -24.25 4.60 -3.00
N TYR A 116 -23.13 3.99 -3.35
CA TYR A 116 -21.79 4.58 -3.23
C TYR A 116 -21.09 4.63 -4.60
N PRO A 117 -20.41 5.74 -4.96
CA PRO A 117 -19.63 5.80 -6.19
C PRO A 117 -18.47 4.78 -6.16
N LEU A 118 -18.35 3.97 -7.20
CA LEU A 118 -17.33 2.90 -7.27
C LEU A 118 -15.91 3.46 -7.18
N ILE A 119 -15.64 4.59 -7.83
CA ILE A 119 -14.32 5.21 -7.84
C ILE A 119 -13.94 5.74 -6.46
N ASP A 120 -14.89 6.32 -5.72
CA ASP A 120 -14.66 6.81 -4.36
C ASP A 120 -14.32 5.65 -3.42
N LEU A 121 -15.02 4.52 -3.55
CA LEU A 121 -14.69 3.30 -2.81
C LEU A 121 -13.27 2.80 -3.14
N ALA A 122 -12.87 2.84 -4.41
CA ALA A 122 -11.52 2.45 -4.81
C ALA A 122 -10.45 3.41 -4.25
N HIS A 123 -10.69 4.71 -4.21
CA HIS A 123 -9.79 5.68 -3.58
C HIS A 123 -9.58 5.41 -2.08
N ILE A 124 -10.63 5.00 -1.36
CA ILE A 124 -10.53 4.62 0.06
C ILE A 124 -9.56 3.44 0.23
N PHE A 125 -9.67 2.43 -0.62
CA PHE A 125 -8.78 1.27 -0.60
C PHE A 125 -7.34 1.66 -0.93
N LEU A 126 -7.16 2.57 -1.90
CA LEU A 126 -5.84 3.06 -2.28
C LEU A 126 -5.20 3.96 -1.21
N SER A 127 -5.97 4.73 -0.44
CA SER A 127 -5.41 5.67 0.54
C SER A 127 -4.62 4.99 1.69
N ASP A 128 -4.95 3.75 2.02
CA ASP A 128 -4.26 2.97 3.06
C ASP A 128 -3.46 1.82 2.41
N PRO A 129 -2.14 1.73 2.61
CA PRO A 129 -1.32 0.60 2.13
C PRO A 129 -1.79 -0.79 2.59
N ARG A 130 -2.57 -0.88 3.67
CA ARG A 130 -3.21 -2.13 4.13
C ARG A 130 -4.53 -2.43 3.40
N GLY A 131 -5.01 -1.48 2.61
CA GLY A 131 -6.28 -1.54 1.86
C GLY A 131 -6.20 -2.35 0.58
N HIS A 132 -5.02 -2.50 0.01
CA HIS A 132 -4.86 -3.05 -1.33
C HIS A 132 -3.59 -3.86 -1.48
N LEU A 133 -3.64 -4.78 -2.44
CA LEU A 133 -2.54 -5.61 -2.88
C LEU A 133 -2.03 -5.09 -4.22
N VAL A 134 -0.76 -5.33 -4.50
CA VAL A 134 -0.14 -5.07 -5.79
C VAL A 134 0.02 -6.42 -6.48
N LYS A 135 -0.50 -6.52 -7.71
CA LYS A 135 -0.31 -7.66 -8.59
C LYS A 135 0.70 -7.27 -9.67
N LEU A 136 1.80 -8.01 -9.76
CA LEU A 136 2.74 -7.97 -10.87
C LEU A 136 2.46 -9.17 -11.76
N GLU A 137 2.27 -8.93 -13.04
CA GLU A 137 1.91 -9.96 -14.02
C GLU A 137 2.79 -9.78 -15.26
N VAL A 138 3.52 -10.85 -15.62
CA VAL A 138 4.32 -10.87 -16.86
C VAL A 138 3.37 -10.75 -18.06
N GLU A 139 3.75 -9.91 -19.01
CA GLU A 139 2.93 -9.62 -20.18
C GLU A 139 2.82 -10.84 -21.12
N PRO A 140 1.65 -11.06 -21.77
CA PRO A 140 1.52 -12.09 -22.78
C PRO A 140 2.53 -11.86 -23.91
N GLY A 141 3.29 -12.89 -24.28
CA GLY A 141 4.34 -12.81 -25.30
C GLY A 141 5.77 -12.58 -24.76
N ALA A 142 5.94 -12.41 -23.45
CA ALA A 142 7.24 -12.37 -22.79
C ALA A 142 7.50 -13.65 -21.98
N GLU A 143 7.36 -14.82 -22.62
CA GLU A 143 7.46 -16.13 -21.95
C GLU A 143 8.86 -16.41 -21.37
N ASP A 144 9.91 -15.82 -21.95
CA ASP A 144 11.27 -15.92 -21.44
C ASP A 144 11.51 -15.06 -20.19
N PHE A 145 10.60 -14.14 -19.88
CA PHE A 145 10.74 -13.26 -18.73
C PHE A 145 10.12 -13.88 -17.47
N LYS A 146 10.92 -13.94 -16.42
CA LYS A 146 10.58 -14.62 -15.16
C LYS A 146 10.57 -13.63 -14.00
N LEU A 147 9.60 -13.79 -13.10
CA LEU A 147 9.65 -13.17 -11.78
C LEU A 147 9.94 -14.25 -10.76
N TYR A 148 10.66 -13.89 -9.70
CA TYR A 148 10.86 -14.74 -8.55
C TYR A 148 10.11 -14.16 -7.37
N GLN A 149 9.44 -15.01 -6.58
CA GLN A 149 8.75 -14.62 -5.36
C GLN A 149 9.22 -15.47 -4.17
N GLY A 150 9.50 -14.82 -3.05
CA GLY A 150 9.77 -15.52 -1.79
C GLY A 150 8.46 -16.04 -1.18
N LYS A 151 8.38 -17.33 -0.84
CA LYS A 151 7.13 -17.94 -0.33
C LYS A 151 6.70 -17.34 1.01
N ARG A 152 7.64 -17.10 1.93
CA ARG A 152 7.38 -16.48 3.24
C ARG A 152 7.32 -14.96 3.19
N SER A 153 8.37 -14.35 2.64
CA SER A 153 8.51 -12.88 2.61
C SER A 153 7.53 -12.20 1.65
N LYS A 154 6.98 -12.95 0.68
CA LYS A 154 6.18 -12.47 -0.46
C LYS A 154 6.87 -11.41 -1.32
N MET A 155 8.15 -11.13 -1.08
CA MET A 155 8.92 -10.16 -1.87
C MET A 155 9.15 -10.69 -3.27
N VAL A 156 9.22 -9.78 -4.23
CA VAL A 156 9.40 -10.10 -5.65
C VAL A 156 10.67 -9.45 -6.20
N ALA A 157 11.35 -10.15 -7.11
CA ALA A 157 12.48 -9.62 -7.87
C ALA A 157 12.51 -10.21 -9.29
N THR A 158 13.21 -9.56 -10.20
CA THR A 158 13.54 -10.14 -11.52
C THR A 158 14.73 -11.10 -11.45
N ASP A 159 15.62 -10.89 -10.48
CA ASP A 159 16.81 -11.69 -10.25
C ASP A 159 16.63 -12.54 -8.98
N ARG A 160 16.85 -13.84 -9.12
CA ARG A 160 16.77 -14.81 -8.02
C ARG A 160 17.78 -14.49 -6.92
N ASP A 161 18.97 -14.00 -7.26
CA ASP A 161 20.03 -13.71 -6.29
C ASP A 161 19.66 -12.53 -5.37
N VAL A 162 18.82 -11.60 -5.84
CA VAL A 162 18.31 -10.51 -5.01
C VAL A 162 17.44 -11.06 -3.88
N LEU A 163 16.59 -12.04 -4.17
CA LEU A 163 15.76 -12.70 -3.15
C LEU A 163 16.56 -13.61 -2.25
N LEU A 164 17.56 -14.31 -2.79
CA LEU A 164 18.47 -15.15 -2.01
C LEU A 164 19.24 -14.31 -0.98
N ARG A 165 19.82 -13.18 -1.38
CA ARG A 165 20.47 -12.24 -0.45
C ARG A 165 19.48 -11.75 0.62
N GLN A 166 18.26 -11.40 0.23
CA GLN A 166 17.25 -10.98 1.20
C GLN A 166 16.84 -12.09 2.17
N LEU A 167 16.78 -13.35 1.72
CA LEU A 167 16.52 -14.52 2.56
C LEU A 167 17.65 -14.69 3.58
N LEU A 168 18.91 -14.59 3.14
CA LEU A 168 20.07 -14.66 4.02
C LEU A 168 20.10 -13.50 5.03
N ASP A 169 19.80 -12.27 4.59
CA ASP A 169 19.86 -11.08 5.44
C ASP A 169 18.79 -11.08 6.54
N ASN A 170 17.55 -11.44 6.18
CA ASN A 170 16.37 -11.17 7.02
C ASN A 170 15.70 -12.41 7.63
N HIS A 171 16.02 -13.60 7.12
CA HIS A 171 15.30 -14.84 7.44
C HIS A 171 16.22 -15.97 7.86
N LEU A 172 17.50 -15.71 8.14
CA LEU A 172 18.43 -16.75 8.58
C LEU A 172 18.01 -17.35 9.93
N GLU A 173 17.56 -16.50 10.85
CA GLU A 173 17.01 -16.87 12.16
C GLU A 173 15.73 -17.72 12.08
N ASP A 174 15.04 -17.73 10.93
CA ASP A 174 13.88 -18.59 10.75
C ASP A 174 14.29 -20.07 10.67
N PHE A 175 15.48 -20.36 10.11
CA PHE A 175 15.99 -21.72 9.88
C PHE A 175 17.01 -22.19 10.92
N PHE A 176 17.77 -21.26 11.51
CA PHE A 176 18.83 -21.57 12.45
C PHE A 176 18.56 -20.96 13.84
N GLU A 177 18.91 -21.71 14.88
CA GLU A 177 19.14 -21.17 16.22
C GLU A 177 20.57 -20.63 16.26
N ILE A 178 20.70 -19.36 16.68
CA ILE A 178 21.99 -18.68 16.77
C ILE A 178 22.42 -18.74 18.24
N GLU A 179 23.49 -19.47 18.52
CA GLU A 179 24.07 -19.60 19.86
C GLU A 179 25.49 -19.04 19.87
N GLU A 180 25.85 -18.34 20.94
CA GLU A 180 27.23 -17.95 21.21
C GLU A 180 27.81 -18.96 22.19
N ILE A 181 28.78 -19.75 21.74
CA ILE A 181 29.41 -20.82 22.51
C ILE A 181 30.82 -20.39 22.89
N GLU A 182 31.20 -20.64 24.14
CA GLU A 182 32.57 -20.50 24.60
C GLU A 182 33.40 -21.70 24.15
N VAL A 183 34.43 -21.44 23.34
CA VAL A 183 35.35 -22.41 22.77
C VAL A 183 36.71 -22.25 23.43
N GLU A 184 37.46 -23.35 23.51
CA GLU A 184 38.82 -23.35 24.05
C GLU A 184 39.71 -22.34 23.32
N THR A 185 40.51 -21.60 24.09
CA THR A 185 41.38 -20.55 23.56
C THR A 185 42.35 -21.14 22.53
N PRO A 186 42.56 -20.46 21.39
CA PRO A 186 43.37 -21.01 20.32
C PRO A 186 44.81 -21.29 20.79
N SER A 187 45.17 -22.58 20.80
CA SER A 187 46.50 -23.08 21.13
C SER A 187 47.42 -22.92 19.92
N GLY A 188 48.41 -22.02 20.03
CA GLY A 188 49.38 -21.78 18.96
C GLY A 188 50.24 -20.53 19.14
N VAL A 189 51.37 -20.50 18.43
CA VAL A 189 52.19 -19.30 18.27
C VAL A 189 51.65 -18.52 17.08
N PHE A 190 51.11 -17.33 17.34
CA PHE A 190 50.51 -16.48 16.31
C PHE A 190 51.40 -15.25 16.09
N PRO A 191 52.20 -15.20 15.00
CA PRO A 191 53.15 -14.11 14.76
C PRO A 191 52.49 -12.81 14.29
N MET A 192 51.24 -12.86 13.83
CA MET A 192 50.48 -11.70 13.39
C MET A 192 48.98 -11.99 13.39
N ILE A 193 48.18 -10.92 13.54
CA ILE A 193 46.73 -10.94 13.40
C ILE A 193 46.27 -9.86 12.41
N GLY A 194 45.14 -10.12 11.74
CA GLY A 194 44.41 -9.11 11.00
C GLY A 194 43.58 -8.24 11.96
N LYS A 195 43.61 -6.93 11.74
CA LYS A 195 42.79 -5.93 12.44
C LYS A 195 42.13 -5.02 11.40
N ILE A 196 40.87 -4.66 11.64
CA ILE A 196 40.18 -3.64 10.86
C ILE A 196 39.50 -2.65 11.80
N ASP A 197 39.81 -1.37 11.65
CA ASP A 197 39.47 -0.32 12.62
C ASP A 197 39.84 -0.77 14.04
N ASP A 198 38.89 -1.04 14.94
CA ASP A 198 39.13 -1.55 16.29
C ASP A 198 38.77 -3.05 16.48
N ILE A 199 38.41 -3.75 15.41
CA ILE A 199 37.95 -5.15 15.46
C ILE A 199 39.11 -6.09 15.12
N LEU A 200 39.37 -7.04 16.01
CA LEU A 200 40.37 -8.11 15.84
C LEU A 200 39.76 -9.30 15.08
N ILE A 201 40.42 -9.70 14.00
CA ILE A 201 39.94 -10.75 13.08
C ILE A 201 40.64 -12.09 13.39
N GLY A 202 41.94 -12.01 13.69
CA GLY A 202 42.79 -13.15 13.98
C GLY A 202 43.86 -13.44 12.93
N PRO A 203 44.64 -14.51 13.08
CA PRO A 203 45.76 -14.83 12.22
C PRO A 203 45.31 -15.22 10.80
N PRO A 204 45.94 -14.71 9.72
CA PRO A 204 45.57 -15.04 8.35
C PRO A 204 45.59 -16.54 8.02
N ASN A 205 46.41 -17.33 8.73
CA ASN A 205 46.56 -18.77 8.54
C ASN A 205 45.60 -19.62 9.40
N HIS A 206 44.73 -19.00 10.19
CA HIS A 206 43.80 -19.72 11.07
C HIS A 206 42.49 -20.06 10.33
N HIS A 207 41.95 -21.26 10.58
CA HIS A 207 40.73 -21.74 9.90
C HIS A 207 39.49 -20.85 10.14
N SER A 208 39.42 -20.16 11.29
CA SER A 208 38.32 -19.23 11.58
C SER A 208 38.49 -17.83 10.96
N TYR A 209 39.66 -17.51 10.36
CA TYR A 209 39.95 -16.18 9.82
C TYR A 209 38.99 -15.80 8.70
N THR A 210 38.69 -16.73 7.79
CA THR A 210 37.78 -16.50 6.67
C THR A 210 36.34 -16.33 7.12
N ASP A 211 35.89 -17.12 8.09
CA ASP A 211 34.56 -17.01 8.68
C ASP A 211 34.38 -15.66 9.39
N ARG A 212 35.38 -15.24 10.19
CA ARG A 212 35.35 -13.98 10.94
C ARG A 212 35.38 -12.77 10.03
N LEU A 213 36.12 -12.81 8.92
CA LEU A 213 36.10 -11.76 7.89
C LEU A 213 34.71 -11.58 7.27
N ALA A 214 34.03 -12.69 6.94
CA ALA A 214 32.69 -12.65 6.35
C ALA A 214 31.66 -12.09 7.34
N GLU A 215 31.74 -12.48 8.61
CA GLU A 215 30.87 -12.00 9.68
C GLU A 215 31.01 -10.48 9.91
N ILE A 216 32.25 -9.98 10.03
CA ILE A 216 32.53 -8.54 10.23
C ILE A 216 32.07 -7.73 9.01
N HIS A 217 32.30 -8.26 7.81
CA HIS A 217 31.82 -7.62 6.59
C HIS A 217 30.30 -7.48 6.60
N ARG A 218 29.57 -8.55 6.98
CA ARG A 218 28.11 -8.56 7.03
C ARG A 218 27.52 -7.66 8.11
N THR A 219 28.14 -7.59 9.28
CA THR A 219 27.61 -6.83 10.43
C THR A 219 27.96 -5.34 10.36
N SER A 220 29.21 -5.01 10.05
CA SER A 220 29.73 -3.64 10.13
C SER A 220 29.97 -2.96 8.78
N TYR A 221 30.15 -3.73 7.70
CA TYR A 221 30.53 -3.20 6.38
C TYR A 221 29.64 -3.67 5.21
N ALA A 222 28.39 -4.06 5.48
CA ALA A 222 27.48 -4.63 4.47
C ALA A 222 27.27 -3.75 3.22
N GLY A 223 27.47 -2.43 3.35
CA GLY A 223 27.36 -1.47 2.26
C GLY A 223 28.60 -1.35 1.35
N MET A 224 29.69 -2.06 1.65
CA MET A 224 30.95 -2.02 0.90
C MET A 224 31.19 -3.34 0.16
N PRO A 225 31.74 -3.36 -1.07
CA PRO A 225 32.16 -4.61 -1.71
C PRO A 225 33.22 -5.35 -0.89
N PHE A 226 33.18 -6.69 -0.88
CA PHE A 226 34.06 -7.50 -0.04
C PHE A 226 35.54 -7.33 -0.41
N GLU A 227 35.86 -7.07 -1.69
CA GLU A 227 37.22 -6.83 -2.17
C GLU A 227 37.79 -5.53 -1.57
N ARG A 228 37.00 -4.46 -1.58
CA ARG A 228 37.36 -3.16 -0.96
C ARG A 228 37.49 -3.29 0.56
N PHE A 229 36.70 -4.17 1.17
CA PHE A 229 36.79 -4.48 2.58
C PHE A 229 38.10 -5.20 2.91
N LYS A 230 38.51 -6.20 2.11
CA LYS A 230 39.81 -6.89 2.30
C LYS A 230 41.01 -5.95 2.24
N GLU A 231 40.99 -4.96 1.35
CA GLU A 231 42.06 -3.96 1.23
C GLU A 231 42.26 -3.12 2.51
N LYS A 232 41.24 -3.03 3.37
CA LYS A 232 41.30 -2.28 4.64
C LYS A 232 41.87 -3.08 5.81
N VAL A 233 42.03 -4.40 5.66
CA VAL A 233 42.52 -5.27 6.73
C VAL A 233 44.01 -5.01 6.93
N GLN A 234 44.37 -4.51 8.11
CA GLN A 234 45.75 -4.26 8.49
C GLN A 234 46.32 -5.48 9.20
N THR A 235 47.61 -5.77 8.94
CA THR A 235 48.32 -6.83 9.65
C THR A 235 49.05 -6.22 10.84
N VAL A 236 48.76 -6.69 12.04
CA VAL A 236 49.32 -6.21 13.30
C VAL A 236 50.09 -7.33 13.99
N ARG A 237 51.23 -7.00 14.59
CA ARG A 237 52.17 -7.94 15.24
C ARG A 237 52.37 -7.63 16.73
N ASP A 238 51.40 -6.96 17.32
CA ASP A 238 51.44 -6.51 18.72
C ASP A 238 51.01 -7.64 19.66
N GLU A 239 51.84 -7.95 20.64
CA GLU A 239 51.63 -9.05 21.59
C GLU A 239 50.38 -8.85 22.44
N GLU A 240 50.07 -7.60 22.83
CA GLU A 240 48.87 -7.28 23.62
C GLU A 240 47.58 -7.52 22.82
N LEU A 241 47.57 -7.12 21.54
CA LEU A 241 46.43 -7.32 20.66
C LEU A 241 46.25 -8.80 20.27
N ILE A 242 47.34 -9.58 20.20
CA ILE A 242 47.28 -11.02 19.98
C ILE A 242 46.62 -11.72 21.19
N GLU A 243 46.94 -11.28 22.40
CA GLU A 243 46.36 -11.84 23.63
C GLU A 243 44.89 -11.43 23.83
N GLN A 244 44.54 -10.18 23.51
CA GLN A 244 43.14 -9.73 23.43
C GLN A 244 42.35 -10.53 22.40
N TRP A 245 42.91 -10.76 21.21
CA TRP A 245 42.27 -11.62 20.21
C TRP A 245 42.07 -13.05 20.72
N LYS A 246 43.01 -13.64 21.46
CA LYS A 246 42.84 -14.99 22.04
C LYS A 246 41.68 -15.04 23.03
N GLN A 247 41.46 -13.97 23.80
CA GLN A 247 40.32 -13.84 24.71
C GLN A 247 39.02 -13.67 23.93
N ASP A 248 38.99 -12.82 22.91
CA ASP A 248 37.79 -12.60 22.08
C ASP A 248 37.44 -13.83 21.23
N ALA A 249 38.45 -14.55 20.73
CA ALA A 249 38.29 -15.77 19.96
C ALA A 249 37.75 -16.95 20.78
N SER A 250 37.69 -16.82 22.11
CA SER A 250 37.00 -17.78 22.96
C SER A 250 35.47 -17.75 22.78
N LYS A 251 34.91 -16.69 22.19
CA LYS A 251 33.47 -16.61 21.91
C LYS A 251 33.21 -16.83 20.43
N LYS A 252 32.40 -17.84 20.10
CA LYS A 252 32.07 -18.18 18.72
C LYS A 252 30.57 -18.26 18.52
N THR A 253 30.07 -17.55 17.51
CA THR A 253 28.68 -17.70 17.05
C THR A 253 28.54 -18.94 16.17
N VAL A 254 27.61 -19.81 16.56
CA VAL A 254 27.29 -21.07 15.88
C VAL A 254 25.83 -21.04 15.46
N TYR A 255 25.58 -21.53 14.25
CA TYR A 255 24.25 -21.64 13.66
C TYR A 255 23.81 -23.10 13.73
N ARG A 256 22.85 -23.43 14.59
CA ARG A 256 22.32 -24.80 14.72
C ARG A 256 21.02 -24.92 13.94
N LEU A 257 20.91 -25.93 13.07
CA LEU A 257 19.67 -26.14 12.31
C LEU A 257 18.56 -26.60 13.27
N LYS A 258 17.40 -25.91 13.25
CA LYS A 258 16.25 -26.21 14.14
C LYS A 258 15.73 -27.65 14.01
N ASP A 259 15.92 -28.27 12.84
CA ASP A 259 15.41 -29.61 12.53
C ASP A 259 16.45 -30.74 12.67
N GLY A 260 17.70 -30.47 13.09
CA GLY A 260 18.75 -31.49 12.96
C GLY A 260 20.00 -31.35 13.82
N GLY A 261 20.08 -30.38 14.72
CA GLY A 261 21.15 -30.28 15.74
C GLY A 261 22.57 -30.05 15.22
N LYS A 262 22.80 -30.14 13.91
CA LYS A 262 24.10 -29.89 13.28
C LYS A 262 24.47 -28.42 13.39
N GLU A 263 25.71 -28.18 13.78
CA GLU A 263 26.31 -26.87 13.95
C GLU A 263 27.02 -26.42 12.68
N PHE A 264 26.80 -25.16 12.30
CA PHE A 264 27.36 -24.53 11.11
C PHE A 264 28.05 -23.22 11.49
N SER A 265 29.16 -22.87 10.82
CA SER A 265 29.62 -21.47 10.77
C SER A 265 28.67 -20.63 9.91
N LEU A 266 28.77 -19.30 9.98
CA LEU A 266 27.95 -18.40 9.14
C LEU A 266 28.05 -18.76 7.64
N LEU A 267 29.28 -18.95 7.12
CA LEU A 267 29.49 -19.32 5.71
C LEU A 267 28.86 -20.66 5.36
N GLN A 268 28.98 -21.64 6.25
CA GLN A 268 28.38 -22.96 6.05
C GLN A 268 26.85 -22.92 6.12
N ALA A 269 26.29 -22.09 7.01
CA ALA A 269 24.85 -21.87 7.10
C ALA A 269 24.31 -21.18 5.84
N GLU A 270 24.99 -20.13 5.35
CA GLU A 270 24.62 -19.47 4.09
C GLU A 270 24.67 -20.43 2.90
N GLU A 271 25.73 -21.23 2.80
CA GLU A 271 25.85 -22.24 1.74
C GLU A 271 24.75 -23.31 1.85
N TYR A 272 24.43 -23.74 3.07
CA TYR A 272 23.32 -24.66 3.32
C TYR A 272 21.98 -24.07 2.87
N VAL A 273 21.70 -22.79 3.18
CA VAL A 273 20.48 -22.11 2.69
C VAL A 273 20.46 -22.09 1.16
N LYS A 274 21.57 -21.71 0.51
CA LYS A 274 21.65 -21.63 -0.97
C LYS A 274 21.36 -22.96 -1.64
N THR A 275 21.90 -24.05 -1.09
CA THR A 275 21.88 -25.38 -1.70
C THR A 275 20.66 -26.21 -1.33
N HIS A 276 20.14 -26.10 -0.10
CA HIS A 276 19.09 -26.98 0.41
C HIS A 276 17.76 -26.27 0.67
N ILE A 277 17.74 -24.95 0.89
CA ILE A 277 16.53 -24.21 1.31
C ILE A 277 16.00 -23.28 0.21
N ALA A 278 16.89 -22.66 -0.56
CA ALA A 278 16.52 -21.60 -1.51
C ALA A 278 15.54 -22.07 -2.59
N GLU A 279 15.64 -23.31 -3.06
CA GLU A 279 14.71 -23.89 -4.04
C GLU A 279 13.29 -24.07 -3.46
N ALA A 280 13.20 -24.45 -2.19
CA ALA A 280 11.92 -24.58 -1.51
C ALA A 280 11.28 -23.22 -1.19
N GLU A 281 12.08 -22.19 -0.90
CA GLU A 281 11.61 -20.89 -0.41
C GLU A 281 11.44 -19.81 -1.50
N ILE A 282 12.08 -19.96 -2.66
CA ILE A 282 11.99 -19.00 -3.77
C ILE A 282 11.37 -19.71 -4.97
N GLU A 283 10.18 -19.28 -5.36
CA GLU A 283 9.46 -19.81 -6.51
C GLU A 283 9.58 -18.88 -7.73
N GLU A 284 9.66 -19.50 -8.91
CA GLU A 284 9.50 -18.81 -10.18
C GLU A 284 8.00 -18.64 -10.47
N VAL A 285 7.58 -17.42 -10.80
CA VAL A 285 6.18 -17.06 -11.02
C VAL A 285 6.02 -16.15 -12.23
N THR A 286 4.91 -16.29 -12.94
CA THR A 286 4.45 -15.33 -13.96
C THR A 286 3.54 -14.25 -13.36
N ARG A 287 3.03 -14.51 -12.15
CA ARG A 287 2.10 -13.65 -11.41
C ARG A 287 2.49 -13.64 -9.95
N ALA A 288 2.86 -12.47 -9.45
CA ALA A 288 3.13 -12.25 -8.04
C ALA A 288 2.11 -11.30 -7.44
N VAL A 289 1.59 -11.64 -6.26
CA VAL A 289 0.70 -10.76 -5.49
C VAL A 289 1.31 -10.53 -4.12
N LEU A 290 1.40 -9.27 -3.73
CA LEU A 290 1.93 -8.88 -2.41
C LEU A 290 1.20 -7.65 -1.85
N PRO A 291 1.13 -7.50 -0.52
CA PRO A 291 0.67 -6.28 0.13
C PRO A 291 1.40 -5.03 -0.37
N SER A 292 0.69 -3.91 -0.50
CA SER A 292 1.31 -2.65 -0.92
C SER A 292 2.38 -2.14 0.03
N SER A 293 2.26 -2.42 1.33
CA SER A 293 3.30 -2.15 2.32
C SER A 293 4.63 -2.87 2.00
N LEU A 294 4.58 -4.08 1.44
CA LEU A 294 5.76 -4.82 0.98
C LEU A 294 6.22 -4.37 -0.40
N ALA A 295 5.30 -4.10 -1.33
CA ALA A 295 5.64 -3.63 -2.68
C ALA A 295 6.48 -2.33 -2.66
N ARG A 296 6.30 -1.46 -1.65
CA ARG A 296 7.10 -0.24 -1.45
C ARG A 296 8.56 -0.50 -1.06
N ARG A 297 8.88 -1.72 -0.62
CA ARG A 297 10.20 -2.15 -0.12
C ARG A 297 10.95 -3.07 -1.08
N ILE A 298 10.45 -3.24 -2.31
CA ILE A 298 11.14 -4.00 -3.36
C ILE A 298 12.54 -3.39 -3.57
N LYS A 299 13.57 -4.25 -3.47
CA LYS A 299 14.98 -3.87 -3.65
C LYS A 299 15.38 -3.76 -5.13
N ASP A 300 14.67 -4.46 -6.02
CA ASP A 300 14.87 -4.39 -7.47
C ASP A 300 14.49 -3.02 -8.02
N TYR A 301 15.48 -2.32 -8.60
CA TYR A 301 15.36 -0.93 -9.05
C TYR A 301 14.29 -0.73 -10.15
N ASN A 302 14.23 -1.62 -11.14
CA ASN A 302 13.32 -1.45 -12.27
C ASN A 302 11.89 -1.80 -11.84
N LEU A 303 11.71 -2.86 -11.04
CA LEU A 303 10.40 -3.21 -10.50
C LEU A 303 9.84 -2.14 -9.57
N ILE A 304 10.63 -1.63 -8.61
CA ILE A 304 10.14 -0.59 -7.69
C ILE A 304 9.79 0.70 -8.44
N ARG A 305 10.54 1.04 -9.49
CA ARG A 305 10.23 2.18 -10.36
C ARG A 305 8.86 2.00 -11.01
N MET A 306 8.64 0.87 -11.67
CA MET A 306 7.36 0.59 -12.34
C MET A 306 6.19 0.56 -11.34
N VAL A 307 6.37 -0.02 -10.14
CA VAL A 307 5.35 0.01 -9.07
C VAL A 307 5.00 1.43 -8.66
N ARG A 308 5.98 2.32 -8.53
CA ARG A 308 5.76 3.73 -8.20
C ARG A 308 5.06 4.48 -9.34
N GLU A 309 5.40 4.19 -10.59
CA GLU A 309 4.74 4.80 -11.75
C GLU A 309 3.28 4.35 -11.84
N ALA A 310 3.00 3.05 -11.70
CA ALA A 310 1.64 2.52 -11.64
C ALA A 310 0.84 3.11 -10.47
N TRP A 311 1.47 3.27 -9.30
CA TRP A 311 0.88 3.94 -8.15
C TRP A 311 0.46 5.39 -8.44
N GLN A 312 1.32 6.15 -9.14
CA GLN A 312 1.02 7.53 -9.49
C GLN A 312 -0.16 7.62 -10.45
N GLN A 313 -0.29 6.70 -11.40
CA GLN A 313 -1.44 6.64 -12.30
C GLN A 313 -2.72 6.28 -11.54
N GLU A 314 -2.67 5.24 -10.72
CA GLU A 314 -3.83 4.76 -9.95
C GLU A 314 -4.30 5.82 -8.92
N SER A 315 -3.37 6.61 -8.35
CA SER A 315 -3.68 7.69 -7.42
C SER A 315 -4.48 8.83 -8.05
N ARG A 316 -4.34 9.05 -9.36
CA ARG A 316 -5.13 10.05 -10.11
C ARG A 316 -6.53 9.53 -10.38
N PHE A 317 -6.64 8.28 -10.80
CA PHE A 317 -7.92 7.63 -11.06
C PHE A 317 -7.75 6.10 -10.91
N PRO A 318 -8.38 5.46 -9.90
CA PRO A 318 -8.09 4.08 -9.51
C PRO A 318 -8.83 3.08 -10.40
N ILE A 319 -8.42 3.00 -11.66
CA ILE A 319 -9.07 2.19 -12.69
C ILE A 319 -8.94 0.70 -12.39
N SER A 320 -7.71 0.22 -12.18
CA SER A 320 -7.45 -1.21 -12.05
C SER A 320 -8.11 -1.77 -10.80
N LEU A 321 -8.05 -1.01 -9.70
CA LEU A 321 -8.68 -1.34 -8.44
C LEU A 321 -10.21 -1.30 -8.54
N ALA A 322 -10.79 -0.27 -9.18
CA ALA A 322 -12.24 -0.19 -9.39
C ALA A 322 -12.76 -1.35 -10.24
N PHE A 323 -12.03 -1.77 -11.28
CA PHE A 323 -12.42 -2.94 -12.08
C PHE A 323 -12.36 -4.23 -11.27
N ALA A 324 -11.31 -4.44 -10.47
CA ALA A 324 -11.19 -5.60 -9.59
C ALA A 324 -12.33 -5.62 -8.55
N MET A 325 -12.63 -4.48 -7.93
CA MET A 325 -13.75 -4.33 -6.99
C MET A 325 -15.09 -4.60 -7.65
N ARG A 326 -15.33 -4.09 -8.86
CA ARG A 326 -16.58 -4.32 -9.60
C ARG A 326 -16.84 -5.81 -9.83
N ALA A 327 -15.81 -6.55 -10.24
CA ALA A 327 -15.93 -8.00 -10.42
C ALA A 327 -16.30 -8.68 -9.10
N ALA A 328 -15.60 -8.34 -8.01
CA ALA A 328 -15.85 -8.91 -6.69
C ALA A 328 -17.25 -8.57 -6.14
N PHE A 329 -17.69 -7.31 -6.28
CA PHE A 329 -19.02 -6.86 -5.84
C PHE A 329 -20.16 -7.62 -6.50
N ARG A 330 -20.03 -7.96 -7.79
CA ARG A 330 -21.01 -8.79 -8.49
C ARG A 330 -21.12 -10.19 -7.87
N HIS A 331 -20.00 -10.80 -7.49
CA HIS A 331 -19.98 -12.10 -6.81
C HIS A 331 -20.53 -12.03 -5.39
N LEU A 332 -20.48 -10.86 -4.76
CA LEU A 332 -20.96 -10.59 -3.41
C LEU A 332 -22.37 -9.97 -3.39
N HIS A 333 -23.18 -10.20 -4.43
CA HIS A 333 -24.58 -9.78 -4.54
C HIS A 333 -24.84 -8.27 -4.40
N LEU A 334 -23.86 -7.44 -4.78
CA LEU A 334 -24.07 -6.01 -4.97
C LEU A 334 -24.37 -5.69 -6.43
N TYR A 335 -25.21 -4.68 -6.63
CA TYR A 335 -25.65 -4.22 -7.93
C TYR A 335 -24.90 -2.97 -8.36
N THR A 336 -24.56 -2.92 -9.65
CA THR A 336 -23.96 -1.73 -10.27
C THR A 336 -24.99 -1.04 -11.16
N PHE A 337 -25.16 0.26 -11.00
CA PHE A 337 -25.99 1.07 -11.88
C PHE A 337 -25.30 2.39 -12.20
N LYS A 338 -25.83 3.13 -13.18
CA LYS A 338 -25.31 4.44 -13.54
C LYS A 338 -26.31 5.51 -13.17
N ALA A 339 -25.82 6.59 -12.57
CA ALA A 339 -26.62 7.75 -12.24
C ALA A 339 -25.83 9.04 -12.49
N GLY A 340 -26.57 10.16 -12.60
CA GLY A 340 -25.98 11.47 -12.80
C GLY A 340 -25.20 11.56 -14.11
N LYS A 341 -23.96 12.07 -14.05
CA LYS A 341 -23.02 12.16 -15.19
C LYS A 341 -22.43 10.79 -15.61
N ASN A 342 -23.27 9.77 -15.76
CA ASN A 342 -22.88 8.41 -16.20
C ASN A 342 -21.90 7.71 -15.24
N ILE A 343 -21.98 8.03 -13.94
CA ILE A 343 -21.06 7.52 -12.92
C ILE A 343 -21.56 6.18 -12.39
N ASN A 344 -20.65 5.23 -12.20
CA ASN A 344 -20.99 3.89 -11.69
C ASN A 344 -21.14 3.93 -10.17
N PHE A 345 -22.33 3.57 -9.69
CA PHE A 345 -22.65 3.39 -8.29
C PHE A 345 -22.79 1.91 -7.95
N ILE A 346 -22.49 1.58 -6.69
CA ILE A 346 -22.63 0.26 -6.08
C ILE A 346 -23.67 0.35 -4.97
N THR A 347 -24.61 -0.61 -4.93
CA THR A 347 -25.65 -0.70 -3.90
C THR A 347 -25.99 -2.17 -3.61
N ALA A 348 -26.50 -2.45 -2.41
CA ALA A 348 -27.05 -3.75 -2.07
C ALA A 348 -28.49 -3.96 -2.57
N VAL A 349 -29.17 -2.89 -2.99
CA VAL A 349 -30.56 -2.96 -3.45
C VAL A 349 -30.60 -2.96 -4.97
N LYS A 350 -31.29 -3.95 -5.55
CA LYS A 350 -31.52 -3.99 -7.00
C LYS A 350 -32.47 -2.84 -7.38
N PRO A 351 -32.08 -1.91 -8.27
CA PRO A 351 -33.00 -0.88 -8.74
C PRO A 351 -34.19 -1.50 -9.48
N ASP A 352 -35.40 -1.15 -9.05
CA ASP A 352 -36.67 -1.67 -9.56
C ASP A 352 -37.69 -0.52 -9.67
N PRO A 353 -37.65 0.28 -10.75
CA PRO A 353 -38.48 1.47 -10.86
C PRO A 353 -39.96 1.10 -11.00
N ILE A 354 -40.83 1.69 -10.16
CA ILE A 354 -42.28 1.58 -10.28
C ILE A 354 -42.85 2.72 -11.14
N ALA A 355 -43.97 2.47 -11.81
CA ALA A 355 -44.70 3.50 -12.53
C ALA A 355 -45.51 4.37 -11.54
N PRO A 356 -45.38 5.71 -11.56
CA PRO A 356 -46.13 6.59 -10.65
C PRO A 356 -47.65 6.37 -10.70
N GLU A 357 -48.17 5.96 -11.85
CA GLU A 357 -49.58 5.68 -12.09
C GLU A 357 -50.07 4.44 -11.31
N ALA A 358 -49.19 3.48 -11.05
CA ALA A 358 -49.49 2.26 -10.31
C ALA A 358 -49.35 2.42 -8.78
N ALA A 359 -48.90 3.59 -8.32
CA ALA A 359 -48.67 3.89 -6.92
C ALA A 359 -49.84 4.67 -6.29
N VAL A 360 -49.97 4.56 -4.96
CA VAL A 360 -50.87 5.38 -4.14
C VAL A 360 -50.46 6.86 -4.23
N ASP A 361 -51.40 7.80 -4.13
CA ASP A 361 -51.21 9.23 -4.36
C ASP A 361 -49.99 9.83 -3.63
N THR A 362 -49.77 9.47 -2.36
CA THR A 362 -48.59 9.94 -1.60
C THR A 362 -47.27 9.47 -2.22
N ILE A 363 -47.19 8.20 -2.63
CA ILE A 363 -46.00 7.63 -3.25
C ILE A 363 -45.81 8.20 -4.66
N ARG A 364 -46.90 8.38 -5.42
CA ARG A 364 -46.88 9.03 -6.73
C ARG A 364 -46.26 10.43 -6.63
N ALA A 365 -46.73 11.26 -5.68
CA ALA A 365 -46.20 12.60 -5.47
C ALA A 365 -44.70 12.59 -5.12
N ILE A 366 -44.24 11.63 -4.32
CA ILE A 366 -42.80 11.46 -4.01
C ILE A 366 -42.00 11.13 -5.27
N LEU A 367 -42.48 10.18 -6.08
CA LEU A 367 -41.77 9.73 -7.28
C LEU A 367 -41.72 10.82 -8.35
N GLU A 368 -42.81 11.56 -8.55
CA GLU A 368 -42.89 12.70 -9.48
C GLU A 368 -41.94 13.82 -9.03
N PHE A 369 -41.97 14.19 -7.75
CA PHE A 369 -41.06 15.21 -7.22
C PHE A 369 -39.59 14.83 -7.42
N LEU A 370 -39.22 13.57 -7.12
CA LEU A 370 -37.84 13.10 -7.28
C LEU A 370 -37.43 12.87 -8.74
N ALA A 371 -38.39 12.74 -9.66
CA ALA A 371 -38.12 12.70 -11.10
C ALA A 371 -37.74 14.11 -11.60
N ASP A 372 -38.44 15.14 -11.13
CA ASP A 372 -38.18 16.55 -11.48
C ASP A 372 -36.97 17.13 -10.73
N HIS A 373 -36.74 16.67 -9.49
CA HIS A 373 -35.68 17.13 -8.60
C HIS A 373 -34.78 15.96 -8.15
N PRO A 374 -34.02 15.35 -9.07
CA PRO A 374 -33.13 14.25 -8.70
C PRO A 374 -32.01 14.76 -7.79
N GLY A 375 -31.70 13.99 -6.73
CA GLY A 375 -30.66 14.34 -5.77
C GLY A 375 -31.13 15.23 -4.62
N SER A 376 -32.44 15.39 -4.43
CA SER A 376 -33.02 16.05 -3.26
C SER A 376 -32.80 15.27 -1.97
N THR A 377 -32.63 15.99 -0.87
CA THR A 377 -32.62 15.42 0.48
C THR A 377 -34.03 15.17 0.99
N ARG A 378 -34.17 14.34 2.04
CA ARG A 378 -35.46 14.15 2.74
C ARG A 378 -36.10 15.47 3.19
N LEU A 379 -35.29 16.44 3.62
CA LEU A 379 -35.77 17.77 4.02
C LEU A 379 -36.34 18.56 2.85
N GLN A 380 -35.64 18.56 1.71
CA GLN A 380 -36.11 19.22 0.50
C GLN A 380 -37.37 18.57 -0.08
N LEU A 381 -37.49 17.24 0.06
CA LEU A 381 -38.69 16.50 -0.33
C LEU A 381 -39.91 16.91 0.50
N VAL A 382 -39.76 17.03 1.83
CA VAL A 382 -40.83 17.50 2.72
C VAL A 382 -41.19 18.95 2.40
N GLU A 383 -40.21 19.84 2.26
CA GLU A 383 -40.46 21.25 1.93
C GLU A 383 -41.17 21.41 0.58
N GLY A 384 -40.85 20.59 -0.41
CA GLY A 384 -41.48 20.63 -1.74
C GLY A 384 -42.92 20.11 -1.77
N LEU A 385 -43.24 19.06 -1.01
CA LEU A 385 -44.56 18.42 -1.01
C LEU A 385 -45.50 18.93 0.10
N ARG A 386 -44.92 19.48 1.17
CA ARG A 386 -45.59 19.99 2.37
C ARG A 386 -44.84 21.23 2.88
N PRO A 387 -44.89 22.37 2.14
CA PRO A 387 -44.16 23.57 2.52
C PRO A 387 -44.56 24.06 3.91
N GLY A 388 -43.58 24.43 4.73
CA GLY A 388 -43.79 24.90 6.10
C GLY A 388 -44.16 23.83 7.13
N ALA A 389 -44.09 22.53 6.78
CA ALA A 389 -44.28 21.46 7.75
C ALA A 389 -43.07 21.31 8.68
N GLU A 390 -43.30 21.27 10.00
CA GLU A 390 -42.24 20.96 10.96
C GLU A 390 -41.74 19.52 10.75
N LYS A 391 -40.46 19.26 11.06
CA LYS A 391 -39.78 17.98 10.76
C LYS A 391 -40.46 16.76 11.41
N ASP A 392 -41.04 16.94 12.59
CA ASP A 392 -41.69 15.88 13.38
C ASP A 392 -43.23 15.94 13.27
N SER A 393 -43.78 16.75 12.37
CA SER A 393 -45.22 16.85 12.16
C SER A 393 -45.78 15.60 11.47
N GLU A 394 -47.06 15.32 11.70
CA GLU A 394 -47.78 14.22 11.03
C GLU A 394 -47.71 14.35 9.49
N ARG A 395 -47.77 15.59 8.98
CA ARG A 395 -47.62 15.91 7.55
C ARG A 395 -46.24 15.54 6.99
N ALA A 396 -45.18 15.69 7.77
CA ALA A 396 -43.84 15.25 7.36
C ALA A 396 -43.72 13.73 7.41
N HIS A 397 -44.28 13.09 8.44
CA HIS A 397 -44.28 11.63 8.58
C HIS A 397 -45.04 10.91 7.46
N GLU A 398 -46.13 11.49 6.93
CA GLU A 398 -46.83 10.97 5.73
C GLU A 398 -45.87 10.76 4.54
N ILE A 399 -44.91 11.68 4.35
CA ILE A 399 -43.94 11.63 3.26
C ILE A 399 -42.72 10.77 3.61
N LEU A 400 -42.25 10.83 4.86
CA LEU A 400 -41.01 10.17 5.29
C LEU A 400 -41.18 8.66 5.55
N ASN A 401 -42.32 8.23 6.07
CA ASN A 401 -42.55 6.82 6.44
C ASN A 401 -42.41 5.86 5.25
N PRO A 402 -42.96 6.16 4.04
CA PRO A 402 -42.81 5.27 2.88
C PRO A 402 -41.38 5.18 2.34
N ILE A 403 -40.52 6.18 2.58
CA ILE A 403 -39.18 6.27 1.95
C ILE A 403 -38.33 5.05 2.27
N ARG A 404 -38.35 4.59 3.52
CA ARG A 404 -37.55 3.42 3.92
C ARG A 404 -37.92 2.20 3.08
N TRP A 405 -39.22 1.92 2.94
CA TRP A 405 -39.71 0.81 2.13
C TRP A 405 -39.38 0.99 0.65
N LEU A 406 -39.54 2.21 0.12
CA LEU A 406 -39.22 2.53 -1.29
C LEU A 406 -37.73 2.31 -1.59
N VAL A 407 -36.84 2.63 -0.64
CA VAL A 407 -35.41 2.36 -0.73
C VAL A 407 -35.12 0.87 -0.62
N GLU A 408 -35.73 0.15 0.33
CA GLU A 408 -35.52 -1.30 0.51
C GLU A 408 -35.99 -2.12 -0.69
N LYS A 409 -37.06 -1.71 -1.37
CA LYS A 409 -37.59 -2.34 -2.58
C LYS A 409 -36.91 -1.88 -3.88
N GLY A 410 -36.08 -0.84 -3.81
CA GLY A 410 -35.34 -0.33 -4.97
C GLY A 410 -36.16 0.57 -5.90
N HIS A 411 -37.33 1.05 -5.45
CA HIS A 411 -38.14 2.04 -6.16
C HIS A 411 -37.51 3.44 -6.09
N ILE A 412 -36.75 3.72 -5.03
CA ILE A 412 -35.92 4.92 -4.86
C ILE A 412 -34.50 4.48 -4.50
N ILE A 413 -33.52 5.27 -4.94
CA ILE A 413 -32.12 5.11 -4.57
C ILE A 413 -31.78 6.17 -3.53
N GLU A 414 -31.27 5.73 -2.38
CA GLU A 414 -30.61 6.62 -1.43
C GLU A 414 -29.10 6.58 -1.66
N PHE A 415 -28.49 7.74 -1.90
CA PHE A 415 -27.05 7.85 -2.04
C PHE A 415 -26.35 8.02 -0.69
N PHE A 416 -25.05 7.76 -0.68
CA PHE A 416 -24.21 7.86 0.51
C PHE A 416 -24.33 9.18 1.29
N ASN A 417 -24.60 10.29 0.59
CA ASN A 417 -24.73 11.62 1.15
C ASN A 417 -26.17 11.98 1.58
N GLY A 418 -27.08 11.00 1.61
CA GLY A 418 -28.46 11.17 2.08
C GLY A 418 -29.41 11.79 1.05
N THR A 419 -28.97 11.94 -0.20
CA THR A 419 -29.81 12.39 -1.31
C THR A 419 -30.57 11.23 -1.95
N LEU A 420 -31.72 11.53 -2.53
CA LEU A 420 -32.65 10.56 -3.09
C LEU A 420 -32.82 10.77 -4.59
N SER A 421 -33.01 9.70 -5.34
CA SER A 421 -33.35 9.77 -6.76
C SER A 421 -34.14 8.55 -7.20
N VAL A 422 -34.98 8.71 -8.23
CA VAL A 422 -35.65 7.59 -8.88
C VAL A 422 -34.66 6.84 -9.78
N PRO A 423 -34.65 5.50 -9.80
CA PRO A 423 -33.86 4.74 -10.76
C PRO A 423 -34.17 5.15 -12.19
N SER A 424 -33.12 5.32 -13.00
CA SER A 424 -33.31 5.53 -14.44
C SER A 424 -33.99 4.30 -15.04
N ARG A 425 -35.15 4.49 -15.69
CA ARG A 425 -35.77 3.44 -16.51
C ARG A 425 -34.76 3.10 -17.61
N ARG A 426 -34.18 1.90 -17.58
CA ARG A 426 -33.42 1.39 -18.71
C ARG A 426 -34.36 1.41 -19.91
N ARG A 427 -34.13 2.32 -20.87
CA ARG A 427 -34.64 2.11 -22.22
C ARG A 427 -34.06 0.77 -22.67
N ARG A 428 -34.95 -0.23 -22.82
CA ARG A 428 -34.58 -1.51 -23.40
C ARG A 428 -34.12 -1.31 -24.83
#